data_AF-A0A0D0CA72-F1
#
_entry.id   AF-A0A0D0CA72-F1
#
_cell.length_a   1.000
_cell.length_b   1.000
_cell.length_c   1.000
_cell.angle_alpha   90.00
_cell.angle_beta   90.00
_cell.angle_gamma   90.00
#
_symmetry.space_group_name_H-M   'P 1'
#
loop_
_entity.id
_entity.type
_entity.pdbx_description
1 polymer ?
#
loop_
_entity_poly.entity_id
_entity_poly.type
_entity_poly.pdbx_seq_one_letter_code
_entity_poly.pdbx_strand_id
1 'polypeptide(L)'
;MDPSLKQRLDTLKHYLANLPDTLPLPEPGLATYNFGLFDVSAEEIDNYGEVGAVHRQLEISFGTQCNGPIVFTEHGPELVDVVEVLNTYLLKDPASAILQKWVDDLTVSAEISF
;
A
#
# COMPACT_ATOMS: atom_id res chain seq x y z
N MET A 1 4.05 5.48 17.52
CA MET A 1 4.52 4.56 16.48
C MET A 1 6.01 4.34 16.64
N ASP A 2 6.47 3.12 16.47
CA ASP A 2 7.89 2.76 16.53
C ASP A 2 8.71 3.55 15.49
N PRO A 3 9.90 4.06 15.85
CA PRO A 3 10.74 4.85 14.96
C PRO A 3 11.21 4.04 13.75
N SER A 4 11.40 2.72 13.91
CA SER A 4 11.74 1.79 12.84
C SER A 4 10.61 1.65 11.82
N LEU A 5 9.35 1.59 12.28
CA LEU A 5 8.19 1.49 11.39
C LEU A 5 7.97 2.79 10.61
N LYS A 6 8.16 3.94 11.28
CA LYS A 6 8.09 5.25 10.63
C LYS A 6 9.14 5.37 9.53
N GLN A 7 10.37 4.92 9.79
CA GLN A 7 11.43 4.93 8.80
C GLN A 7 11.09 4.04 7.60
N ARG A 8 10.53 2.85 7.82
CA ARG A 8 10.11 1.95 6.72
C ARG A 8 9.02 2.56 5.84
N LEU A 9 8.05 3.24 6.44
CA LEU A 9 7.00 3.94 5.68
C LEU A 9 7.55 5.15 4.90
N ASP A 10 8.51 5.88 5.46
CA ASP A 10 9.18 6.99 4.77
C ASP A 10 10.01 6.49 3.57
N THR A 11 10.74 5.38 3.75
CA THR A 11 11.45 4.69 2.67
C THR A 11 10.48 4.24 1.58
N LEU A 12 9.37 3.60 1.93
CA LEU A 12 8.34 3.20 0.97
C LEU A 12 7.81 4.40 0.17
N LYS A 13 7.47 5.49 0.87
CA LYS A 13 7.00 6.73 0.26
C LYS A 13 8.01 7.28 -0.74
N HIS A 14 9.29 7.27 -0.37
CA HIS A 14 10.36 7.73 -1.25
C HIS A 14 10.45 6.91 -2.53
N TYR A 15 10.45 5.58 -2.45
CA TYR A 15 10.52 4.74 -3.64
C TYR A 15 9.29 4.89 -4.54
N LEU A 16 8.07 4.84 -3.97
CA LEU A 16 6.83 4.98 -4.75
C LEU A 16 6.72 6.34 -5.45
N ALA A 17 7.20 7.41 -4.80
CA ALA A 17 7.19 8.76 -5.38
C ALA A 17 8.22 8.96 -6.50
N ASN A 18 9.22 8.09 -6.60
CA ASN A 18 10.32 8.18 -7.56
C ASN A 18 10.42 6.95 -8.47
N LEU A 19 9.32 6.20 -8.64
CA LEU A 19 9.25 5.13 -9.62
C LEU A 19 9.53 5.69 -11.03
N PRO A 20 10.18 4.90 -11.91
CA PRO A 20 10.60 5.38 -13.21
C PRO A 20 9.41 5.69 -14.12
N ASP A 21 9.55 6.73 -14.95
CA ASP A 21 8.59 7.13 -16.00
C ASP A 21 8.36 6.05 -17.09
N THR A 22 9.01 4.89 -16.99
CA THR A 22 8.69 3.72 -17.83
C THR A 22 7.34 3.11 -17.46
N LEU A 23 6.87 3.32 -16.22
CA LEU A 23 5.50 3.03 -15.85
C LEU A 23 4.60 4.14 -16.39
N PRO A 24 3.39 3.82 -16.88
CA PRO A 24 2.46 4.85 -17.32
C PRO A 24 1.94 5.65 -16.11
N LEU A 25 1.78 6.96 -16.30
CA LEU A 25 0.89 7.75 -15.45
C LEU A 25 -0.56 7.39 -15.82
N PRO A 26 -1.46 7.19 -14.84
CA PRO A 26 -2.85 6.92 -15.12
C PRO A 26 -3.52 8.10 -15.83
N GLU A 27 -4.44 7.79 -16.75
CA GLU A 27 -5.35 8.81 -17.27
C GLU A 27 -6.27 9.30 -16.13
N PRO A 28 -6.61 10.60 -16.10
CA PRO A 28 -7.50 11.14 -15.07
C PRO A 28 -8.83 10.39 -15.02
N GLY A 29 -9.14 9.76 -13.88
CA GLY A 29 -10.37 8.98 -13.68
C GLY A 29 -10.30 7.51 -14.12
N LEU A 30 -9.14 7.05 -14.61
CA LEU A 30 -8.86 5.64 -14.93
C LEU A 30 -7.67 5.08 -14.14
N ALA A 31 -7.31 5.73 -13.02
CA ALA A 31 -6.26 5.24 -12.14
C ALA A 31 -6.62 3.85 -11.59
N THR A 32 -5.67 2.93 -11.72
CA THR A 32 -5.77 1.57 -11.19
C THR A 32 -5.75 1.61 -9.66
N TYR A 33 -4.91 2.49 -9.11
CA TYR A 33 -4.82 2.77 -7.69
C TYR A 33 -5.66 4.00 -7.37
N ASN A 34 -6.48 3.90 -6.33
CA ASN A 34 -7.30 5.01 -5.86
C ASN A 34 -7.34 5.02 -4.32
N PHE A 35 -6.15 5.13 -3.72
CA PHE A 35 -6.02 5.09 -2.27
C PHE A 35 -6.46 6.41 -1.61
N GLY A 36 -6.61 7.50 -2.37
CA GLY A 36 -7.19 8.76 -1.88
C GLY A 36 -8.65 8.64 -1.44
N LEU A 37 -9.40 7.67 -1.99
CA LEU A 37 -10.77 7.32 -1.58
C LEU A 37 -10.83 6.01 -0.81
N PHE A 38 -9.70 5.55 -0.25
CA PHE A 38 -9.64 4.28 0.46
C PHE A 38 -10.55 4.30 1.69
N ASP A 39 -11.57 3.46 1.65
CA ASP A 39 -12.49 3.25 2.76
C ASP A 39 -12.82 1.76 2.87
N VAL A 40 -12.81 1.24 4.10
CA VAL A 40 -13.24 -0.12 4.41
C VAL A 40 -14.61 -0.04 5.04
N SER A 41 -15.58 -0.73 4.43
CA SER A 41 -16.97 -0.68 4.89
C SER A 41 -17.12 -1.27 6.29
N ALA A 42 -18.07 -0.76 7.07
CA ALA A 42 -18.36 -1.30 8.41
C ALA A 42 -18.68 -2.80 8.38
N GLU A 43 -19.31 -3.29 7.31
CA GLU A 43 -19.55 -4.72 7.07
C GLU A 43 -18.24 -5.51 6.89
N GLU A 44 -17.24 -4.96 6.18
CA GLU A 44 -15.95 -5.64 6.03
C GLU A 44 -15.18 -5.67 7.35
N ILE A 45 -15.26 -4.59 8.13
CA ILE A 45 -14.65 -4.53 9.47
C ILE A 45 -15.31 -5.54 10.40
N ASP A 46 -16.64 -5.70 10.37
CA ASP A 46 -17.36 -6.70 11.18
C ASP A 46 -16.96 -8.14 10.80
N ASN A 47 -16.84 -8.41 9.50
CA ASN A 47 -16.51 -9.75 8.99
C ASN A 47 -15.03 -10.14 9.17
N TYR A 48 -14.10 -9.20 8.96
CA TYR A 48 -12.66 -9.49 8.85
C TYR A 48 -11.79 -8.77 9.89
N GLY A 49 -12.37 -7.88 10.69
CA GLY A 49 -11.63 -6.90 11.49
C GLY A 49 -10.99 -5.81 10.61
N GLU A 50 -10.54 -4.71 11.23
CA GLU A 50 -9.91 -3.61 10.49
C GLU A 50 -8.70 -4.07 9.66
N VAL A 51 -7.80 -4.86 10.26
CA VAL A 51 -6.60 -5.37 9.57
C VAL A 51 -6.98 -6.30 8.41
N GLY A 52 -7.97 -7.17 8.59
CA GLY A 52 -8.40 -8.10 7.55
C GLY A 52 -9.10 -7.40 6.39
N ALA A 53 -9.91 -6.37 6.69
CA ALA A 53 -10.55 -5.56 5.68
C ALA A 53 -9.52 -4.80 4.83
N VAL A 54 -8.52 -4.18 5.48
CA VAL A 54 -7.43 -3.48 4.77
C VAL A 54 -6.60 -4.44 3.95
N HIS A 55 -6.24 -5.61 4.52
CA HIS A 55 -5.51 -6.65 3.81
C HIS A 55 -6.20 -7.03 2.50
N ARG A 56 -7.51 -7.30 2.56
CA ARG A 56 -8.31 -7.68 1.40
C ARG A 56 -8.32 -6.59 0.32
N GLN A 57 -8.47 -5.32 0.72
CA GLN A 57 -8.44 -4.20 -0.23
C GLN A 57 -7.07 -4.06 -0.90
N LEU A 58 -5.98 -4.23 -0.14
CA LEU A 58 -4.63 -4.26 -0.71
C LEU A 58 -4.44 -5.44 -1.68
N GLU A 59 -5.00 -6.62 -1.37
CA GLU A 59 -4.98 -7.76 -2.30
C GLU A 59 -5.77 -7.50 -3.60
N ILE A 60 -6.85 -6.72 -3.54
CA ILE A 60 -7.61 -6.30 -4.73
C ILE A 60 -6.77 -5.37 -5.60
N SER A 61 -6.04 -4.43 -4.99
CA SER A 61 -5.23 -3.44 -5.73
C SER A 61 -3.91 -4.01 -6.27
N PHE A 62 -3.19 -4.79 -5.47
CA PHE A 62 -1.83 -5.25 -5.79
C PHE A 62 -1.74 -6.74 -6.14
N GLY A 63 -2.83 -7.48 -5.98
CA GLY A 63 -2.83 -8.93 -6.07
C GLY A 63 -2.46 -9.61 -4.73
N THR A 64 -2.51 -10.93 -4.72
CA THR A 64 -2.26 -11.73 -3.52
C THR A 64 -0.83 -11.55 -3.00
N GLN A 65 -0.70 -11.19 -1.71
CA GLN A 65 0.58 -10.89 -1.04
C GLN A 65 1.64 -12.01 -1.13
N CYS A 66 1.23 -13.25 -1.43
CA CYS A 66 2.10 -14.42 -1.52
C CYS A 66 2.65 -14.72 -2.93
N ASN A 67 2.32 -13.94 -3.96
CA ASN A 67 2.56 -14.32 -5.35
C ASN A 67 3.88 -13.78 -5.96
N GLY A 68 4.83 -13.36 -5.12
CA GLY A 68 6.11 -12.77 -5.55
C GLY A 68 6.13 -11.25 -5.44
N PRO A 69 7.12 -10.58 -6.05
CA PRO A 69 7.20 -9.12 -6.07
C PRO A 69 5.94 -8.50 -6.67
N ILE A 70 5.46 -7.44 -6.06
CA ILE A 70 4.30 -6.67 -6.53
C ILE A 70 4.73 -5.95 -7.81
N VAL A 71 3.96 -6.14 -8.87
CA VAL A 71 4.20 -5.45 -10.14
C VAL A 71 3.32 -4.20 -10.17
N PHE A 72 3.96 -3.03 -10.08
CA PHE A 72 3.25 -1.76 -10.25
C PHE A 72 2.85 -1.59 -11.71
N THR A 73 1.56 -1.31 -11.95
CA THR A 73 1.03 -1.10 -13.30
C THR A 73 1.07 0.37 -13.71
N GLU A 74 1.20 1.28 -12.76
CA GLU A 74 1.22 2.73 -12.94
C GLU A 74 2.03 3.40 -11.81
N HIS A 75 2.46 4.64 -12.03
CA HIS A 75 3.08 5.49 -11.00
C HIS A 75 2.27 6.78 -10.81
N GLY A 76 2.45 7.44 -9.67
CA GLY A 76 1.81 8.73 -9.40
C GLY A 76 1.34 8.89 -7.95
N PRO A 77 0.73 10.03 -7.63
CA PRO A 77 0.32 10.38 -6.27
C PRO A 77 -0.67 9.38 -5.67
N GLU A 78 -1.60 8.86 -6.48
CA GLU A 78 -2.60 7.88 -6.02
C GLU A 78 -1.97 6.60 -5.46
N LEU A 79 -0.84 6.15 -6.03
CA LEU A 79 -0.10 5.01 -5.51
C LEU A 79 0.61 5.36 -4.19
N VAL A 80 1.12 6.58 -4.07
CA VAL A 80 1.81 7.04 -2.85
C VAL A 80 0.84 7.13 -1.66
N ASP A 81 -0.45 7.37 -1.90
CA ASP A 81 -1.49 7.43 -0.87
C ASP A 81 -1.66 6.12 -0.10
N VAL A 82 -1.23 4.97 -0.65
CA VAL A 82 -1.18 3.69 0.07
C VAL A 82 -0.35 3.79 1.35
N VAL A 83 0.66 4.64 1.39
CA VAL A 83 1.51 4.84 2.57
C VAL A 83 0.72 5.50 3.70
N GLU A 84 -0.15 6.45 3.37
CA GLU A 84 -1.01 7.10 4.35
C GLU A 84 -2.07 6.13 4.90
N VAL A 85 -2.61 5.25 4.05
CA VAL A 85 -3.47 4.14 4.46
C VAL A 85 -2.73 3.23 5.45
N LEU A 86 -1.58 2.69 5.07
CA LEU A 86 -0.78 1.80 5.92
C LEU A 86 -0.40 2.47 7.24
N ASN A 87 0.03 3.73 7.20
CA ASN A 87 0.34 4.52 8.40
C ASN A 87 -0.89 4.64 9.33
N THR A 88 -2.06 4.95 8.78
CA THR A 88 -3.31 5.10 9.57
C THR A 88 -3.65 3.82 10.34
N TYR A 89 -3.57 2.66 9.69
CA TYR A 89 -3.93 1.38 10.33
C TYR A 89 -2.82 0.83 11.23
N LEU A 90 -1.55 1.04 10.88
CA LEU A 90 -0.41 0.70 11.74
C LEU A 90 -0.29 1.59 12.98
N LEU A 91 -0.86 2.81 12.96
CA LEU A 91 -0.99 3.63 14.17
C LEU A 91 -1.97 3.02 15.18
N LYS A 92 -3.01 2.33 14.70
CA LYS A 92 -3.99 1.63 15.53
C LYS A 92 -3.45 0.28 16.00
N ASP A 93 -2.87 -0.49 15.08
CA ASP A 93 -2.28 -1.80 15.36
C ASP A 93 -0.84 -1.88 14.79
N PRO A 94 0.17 -1.42 15.55
CA PRO A 94 1.56 -1.44 15.09
C PRO A 94 2.14 -2.85 15.07
N ALA A 95 1.53 -3.81 15.77
CA ALA A 95 1.99 -5.20 15.85
C ALA A 95 1.49 -6.07 14.69
N SER A 96 0.65 -5.52 13.81
CA SER A 96 0.04 -6.23 12.69
C SER A 96 1.11 -6.75 11.73
N ALA A 97 1.41 -8.04 11.84
CA ALA A 97 2.37 -8.70 10.97
C ALA A 97 1.94 -8.61 9.48
N ILE A 98 0.63 -8.59 9.21
CA ILE A 98 0.09 -8.50 7.85
C ILE A 98 0.41 -7.13 7.24
N LEU A 99 0.08 -6.04 7.96
CA LEU A 99 0.31 -4.68 7.46
C LEU A 99 1.80 -4.34 7.40
N GLN A 100 2.59 -4.78 8.39
CA GLN A 100 4.03 -4.63 8.33
C GLN A 100 4.63 -5.38 7.14
N LYS A 101 4.12 -6.57 6.81
CA LYS A 101 4.56 -7.32 5.64
C LYS A 101 4.22 -6.59 4.34
N TRP A 102 3.06 -5.92 4.26
CA TRP A 102 2.75 -5.06 3.10
C TRP A 102 3.75 -3.93 2.92
N VAL A 103 4.17 -3.28 4.02
CA VAL A 103 5.21 -2.25 3.94
C VAL A 103 6.51 -2.83 3.36
N ASP A 104 6.95 -3.99 3.83
CA ASP A 104 8.17 -4.63 3.30
C ASP A 104 8.02 -5.05 1.84
N ASP A 105 6.94 -5.75 1.49
CA ASP A 105 6.73 -6.29 0.14
C ASP A 105 6.61 -5.15 -0.89
N LEU A 106 5.88 -4.08 -0.56
CA LEU A 106 5.78 -2.89 -1.42
C LEU A 106 7.12 -2.18 -1.53
N THR A 107 7.91 -2.10 -0.45
CA THR A 107 9.23 -1.43 -0.48
C THR A 107 10.20 -2.19 -1.36
N VAL A 108 10.31 -3.51 -1.17
CA VAL A 108 11.18 -4.38 -1.98
C VAL A 108 10.77 -4.31 -3.44
N SER A 109 9.48 -4.35 -3.72
CA SER A 109 9.00 -4.27 -5.10
C SER A 109 9.30 -2.91 -5.73
N ALA A 110 9.14 -1.82 -4.98
CA ALA A 110 9.40 -0.47 -5.48
C ALA A 110 10.90 -0.23 -5.70
N GLU A 111 11.75 -0.80 -4.84
CA GLU A 111 13.20 -0.80 -5.02
C GLU A 111 13.63 -1.59 -6.28
N ILE A 112 13.02 -2.74 -6.56
CA ILE A 112 13.29 -3.52 -7.78
C ILE A 112 12.84 -2.75 -9.03
N SER A 113 11.77 -1.97 -8.91
CA SER A 113 11.25 -1.13 -9.99
C SER A 113 11.99 0.20 -10.16
N PHE A 114 12.89 0.59 -9.24
CA PHE A 114 13.67 1.83 -9.30
C PHE A 114 14.88 1.71 -10.25
#